data_AF-A0A0D6S4D2-F1
#
_entry.id   AF-A0A0D6S4D2-F1
#
_cell.length_a   1.000
_cell.length_b   1.000
_cell.length_c   1.000
_cell.angle_alpha   90.00
_cell.angle_beta   90.00
_cell.angle_gamma   90.00
#
_symmetry.space_group_name_H-M   'P 1'
#
loop_
_entity.id
_entity.type
_entity.pdbx_description
1 polymer ?
#
loop_
_entity_poly.entity_id
_entity_poly.type
_entity_poly.pdbx_seq_one_letter_code
_entity_poly.pdbx_strand_id
1 'polypeptide(L)'
;MLNAKGETIAHKEAAPGNTPHFHMTLDKAEAGAHDLVVVATPKKGNLLQQTHSFTLIAEPGNGGGENPGEGGGETPGTGDYDFVFPDGLQSYKAGTTVLAKDGNTYECLPFPAEGYCKQWNTGSTQFEPGKGSHWNMAWKRK
;
A
#
# COMPACT_ATOMS: atom_id res chain seq x y z
N MET A 1 11.79 -8.46 10.71
CA MET A 1 10.88 -7.43 10.16
C MET A 1 11.27 -6.11 10.75
N LEU A 2 11.60 -5.13 9.91
CA LEU A 2 12.04 -3.80 10.30
C LEU A 2 10.98 -2.77 9.90
N ASN A 3 10.77 -1.75 10.71
CA ASN A 3 10.01 -0.56 10.31
C ASN A 3 10.89 0.45 9.56
N ALA A 4 10.30 1.56 9.12
CA ALA A 4 11.01 2.64 8.41
C ALA A 4 12.17 3.29 9.20
N LYS A 5 12.20 3.13 10.53
CA LYS A 5 13.31 3.60 11.39
C LYS A 5 14.44 2.58 11.53
N GLY A 6 14.29 1.39 10.92
CA GLY A 6 15.22 0.26 11.07
C GLY A 6 15.03 -0.51 12.37
N GLU A 7 13.92 -0.30 13.10
CA GLU A 7 13.65 -1.00 14.35
C GLU A 7 13.02 -2.37 14.07
N THR A 8 13.48 -3.42 14.77
CA THR A 8 12.89 -4.75 14.67
C THR A 8 11.53 -4.79 15.36
N ILE A 9 10.46 -4.94 14.58
CA ILE A 9 9.06 -5.04 15.08
C ILE A 9 8.53 -6.47 15.14
N ALA A 10 9.25 -7.40 14.52
CA ALA A 10 9.01 -8.83 14.64
C ALA A 10 10.25 -9.63 14.20
N HIS A 11 10.50 -10.73 14.89
CA HIS A 11 11.59 -11.66 14.58
C HIS A 11 11.15 -13.08 14.86
N LYS A 12 11.49 -14.00 13.95
CA LYS A 12 11.26 -15.43 14.16
C LYS A 12 12.28 -16.23 13.36
N GLU A 13 12.68 -17.35 13.94
CA GLU A 13 13.62 -18.29 13.36
C GLU A 13 12.96 -19.66 13.21
N ALA A 14 13.46 -20.46 12.28
CA ALA A 14 13.05 -21.84 12.09
C ALA A 14 14.29 -22.73 11.88
N ALA A 15 14.22 -23.96 12.38
CA ALA A 15 15.28 -24.93 12.16
C ALA A 15 15.40 -25.27 10.65
N PRO A 16 16.60 -25.63 10.16
CA PRO A 16 16.77 -26.05 8.78
C PRO A 16 15.84 -27.21 8.44
N GLY A 17 14.99 -27.04 7.42
CA GLY A 17 14.00 -28.03 7.01
C GLY A 17 13.12 -27.51 5.88
N ASN A 18 12.33 -28.40 5.29
CA ASN A 18 11.40 -28.04 4.21
C ASN A 18 10.08 -27.52 4.79
N THR A 19 10.11 -26.36 5.44
CA THR A 19 8.90 -25.67 5.92
C THR A 19 8.52 -24.59 4.90
N PRO A 20 7.56 -24.84 4.01
CA PRO A 20 7.24 -23.92 2.92
C PRO A 20 6.50 -22.65 3.38
N HIS A 21 6.05 -22.61 4.63
CA HIS A 21 5.25 -21.52 5.17
C HIS A 21 5.84 -21.00 6.47
N PHE A 22 5.80 -19.69 6.62
CA PHE A 22 6.24 -18.98 7.80
C PHE A 22 5.16 -17.99 8.23
N HIS A 23 4.76 -18.05 9.49
CA HIS A 23 3.84 -17.09 10.10
C HIS A 23 4.57 -16.32 11.18
N MET A 24 4.35 -15.02 11.25
CA MET A 24 4.95 -14.12 12.24
C MET A 24 3.93 -13.08 12.63
N THR A 25 3.77 -12.87 13.94
CA THR A 25 2.96 -11.79 14.49
C THR A 25 3.78 -10.51 14.51
N LEU A 26 3.17 -9.38 14.18
CA LEU A 26 3.77 -8.06 14.29
C LEU A 26 3.29 -7.40 15.58
N ASP A 27 4.19 -7.12 16.52
CA ASP A 27 3.82 -6.61 17.85
C ASP A 27 3.37 -5.14 17.82
N LYS A 28 3.89 -4.37 16.87
CA LYS A 28 3.62 -2.93 16.68
C LYS A 28 3.52 -2.62 15.19
N ALA A 29 2.56 -3.26 14.52
CA ALA A 29 2.26 -2.94 13.13
C ALA A 29 1.73 -1.50 13.05
N GLU A 30 2.44 -0.66 12.32
CA GLU A 30 2.05 0.71 12.02
C GLU A 30 1.95 0.86 10.50
N ALA A 31 1.17 1.83 10.03
CA ALA A 31 1.20 2.17 8.61
C ALA A 31 2.59 2.71 8.23
N GLY A 32 3.03 2.39 7.01
CA GLY A 32 4.29 2.88 6.47
C GLY A 32 5.19 1.78 5.93
N ALA A 33 6.38 2.19 5.48
CA ALA A 33 7.35 1.31 4.87
C ALA A 33 7.96 0.32 5.88
N HIS A 34 8.14 -0.92 5.44
CA HIS A 34 8.73 -2.00 6.19
C HIS A 34 9.61 -2.89 5.32
N ASP A 35 10.59 -3.50 5.95
CA ASP A 35 11.47 -4.48 5.33
C ASP A 35 11.36 -5.85 6.01
N LEU A 36 10.99 -6.87 5.23
CA LEU A 36 11.18 -8.26 5.59
C LEU A 36 12.57 -8.71 5.13
N VAL A 37 13.50 -8.75 6.08
CA VAL A 37 14.82 -9.35 5.88
C VAL A 37 14.73 -10.85 6.16
N VAL A 38 15.00 -11.65 5.15
CA VAL A 38 15.08 -13.11 5.22
C VAL A 38 16.53 -13.53 5.20
N VAL A 39 16.97 -14.25 6.23
CA VAL A 39 18.32 -14.76 6.35
C VAL A 39 18.28 -16.29 6.37
N ALA A 40 19.07 -16.93 5.53
CA ALA A 40 19.25 -18.37 5.51
C ALA A 40 20.74 -18.71 5.68
N THR A 41 21.03 -19.56 6.66
CA THR A 41 22.38 -20.04 6.97
C THR A 41 22.54 -21.46 6.44
N PRO A 42 23.12 -21.67 5.25
CA PRO A 42 23.30 -23.01 4.70
C PRO A 42 24.37 -23.78 5.48
N LYS A 43 24.28 -25.11 5.49
CA LYS A 43 25.28 -25.99 6.14
C LYS A 43 26.69 -25.86 5.53
N LYS A 44 26.77 -25.44 4.26
CA LYS A 44 28.01 -25.16 3.53
C LYS A 44 27.77 -23.95 2.62
N GLY A 45 28.78 -23.09 2.51
CA GLY A 45 28.71 -21.88 1.70
C GLY A 45 28.41 -20.63 2.52
N ASN A 46 28.11 -19.54 1.81
CA ASN A 46 27.90 -18.22 2.43
C ASN A 46 26.46 -18.06 2.92
N LEU A 47 26.30 -17.19 3.91
CA LEU A 47 24.99 -16.72 4.36
C LEU A 47 24.22 -16.10 3.19
N LEU A 48 22.95 -16.47 3.06
CA LEU A 48 22.03 -15.91 2.08
C LEU A 48 21.14 -14.91 2.79
N GLN A 49 21.06 -13.69 2.27
CA GLN A 49 20.17 -12.65 2.78
C GLN A 49 19.37 -12.04 1.63
N GLN A 50 18.07 -11.90 1.82
CA GLN A 50 17.18 -11.19 0.91
C GLN A 50 16.35 -10.18 1.70
N THR A 51 15.97 -9.09 1.05
CA THR A 51 15.13 -8.06 1.64
C THR A 51 13.94 -7.83 0.72
N HIS A 52 12.75 -7.89 1.30
CA HIS A 52 11.49 -7.60 0.63
C HIS A 52 10.87 -6.38 1.30
N SER A 53 10.84 -5.28 0.55
CA SER A 53 10.24 -4.04 1.01
C SER A 53 8.75 -4.01 0.67
N PHE A 54 7.93 -3.59 1.62
CA PHE A 54 6.50 -3.36 1.42
C PHE A 54 5.98 -2.28 2.35
N THR A 55 4.80 -1.76 2.04
CA THR A 55 4.13 -0.75 2.85
C THR A 55 2.95 -1.39 3.56
N LEU A 56 2.95 -1.32 4.89
CA LEU A 56 1.74 -1.58 5.67
C LEU A 56 0.81 -0.38 5.54
N ILE A 57 -0.46 -0.68 5.38
CA ILE A 57 -1.50 0.31 5.17
C ILE A 57 -2.34 0.31 6.44
N ALA A 58 -2.65 1.50 6.98
CA ALA A 58 -3.63 1.58 8.06
C ALA A 58 -4.96 1.04 7.53
N GLU A 59 -5.59 0.14 8.28
CA GLU A 59 -6.99 -0.21 8.03
C GLU A 59 -7.78 1.10 7.96
N PRO A 60 -8.49 1.38 6.85
CA PRO A 60 -9.35 2.54 6.79
C PRO A 60 -10.32 2.39 7.95
N GLY A 61 -10.26 3.34 8.90
CA GLY A 61 -11.21 3.39 10.00
C GLY A 61 -12.58 3.30 9.37
N ASN A 62 -13.31 2.23 9.65
CA ASN A 62 -14.61 1.96 9.06
C ASN A 62 -15.41 3.26 9.24
N GLY A 63 -15.65 3.98 8.14
CA GLY A 63 -16.23 5.32 8.13
C GLY A 63 -17.69 5.29 8.52
N GLY A 64 -18.00 4.77 9.72
CA GLY A 64 -19.28 4.84 10.40
C GLY A 64 -19.52 6.24 10.98
N GLY A 65 -19.16 7.27 10.22
CA GLY A 65 -19.66 8.61 10.44
C GLY A 65 -21.01 8.71 9.76
N GLU A 66 -22.07 8.37 10.48
CA GLU A 66 -23.44 8.74 10.12
C GLU A 66 -23.59 10.26 10.22
N ASN A 67 -22.98 11.04 9.32
CA ASN A 67 -23.33 12.44 9.01
C ASN A 67 -22.44 12.97 7.87
N PRO A 68 -23.02 13.45 6.75
CA PRO A 68 -22.26 14.06 5.67
C PRO A 68 -22.01 15.53 6.01
N GLY A 69 -20.91 15.83 6.69
CA GLY A 69 -20.49 17.21 6.92
C GLY A 69 -19.53 17.33 8.09
N GLU A 70 -18.35 17.89 7.81
CA GLU A 70 -17.30 18.28 8.75
C GLU A 70 -16.52 17.14 9.44
N GLY A 71 -15.30 16.95 8.95
CA GLY A 71 -14.30 16.07 9.56
C GLY A 71 -12.90 16.40 9.05
N GLY A 72 -12.47 17.66 9.20
CA GLY A 72 -11.07 18.04 9.04
C GLY A 72 -10.27 17.52 10.23
N GLY A 73 -9.49 16.46 10.02
CA GLY A 73 -8.60 15.87 11.01
C GLY A 73 -7.19 15.75 10.44
N GLU A 74 -6.36 16.77 10.68
CA GLU A 74 -4.97 16.82 10.24
C GLU A 74 -4.12 15.76 10.97
N THR A 75 -3.66 14.72 10.25
CA THR A 75 -2.56 13.85 10.70
C THR A 75 -1.38 14.01 9.73
N PRO A 76 -0.17 14.40 10.18
CA PRO A 76 0.94 14.66 9.28
C PRO A 76 1.65 13.35 8.91
N GLY A 77 1.59 12.97 7.62
CA GLY A 77 2.46 11.94 7.03
C GLY A 77 1.77 10.72 6.42
N THR A 78 0.45 10.59 6.55
CA THR A 78 -0.36 9.50 5.97
C THR A 78 -1.52 10.15 5.23
N GLY A 79 -1.33 10.48 3.96
CA GLY A 79 -2.34 11.22 3.19
C GLY A 79 -3.64 10.44 3.14
N ASP A 80 -4.70 11.01 3.72
CA ASP A 80 -6.05 10.47 3.70
C ASP A 80 -6.41 10.03 2.27
N TYR A 81 -6.59 8.72 2.10
CA TYR A 81 -7.05 8.14 0.85
C TYR A 81 -8.34 7.35 1.10
N ASP A 82 -9.27 7.39 0.15
CA ASP A 82 -10.56 6.73 0.25
C ASP A 82 -10.47 5.22 -0.04
N PHE A 83 -9.58 4.79 -0.95
CA PHE A 83 -9.43 3.39 -1.36
C PHE A 83 -7.97 2.98 -1.61
N VAL A 84 -7.65 1.70 -1.45
CA VAL A 84 -6.41 1.13 -2.01
C VAL A 84 -6.68 0.76 -3.47
N PHE A 85 -5.89 1.28 -4.41
CA PHE A 85 -6.10 0.98 -5.83
C PHE A 85 -5.73 -0.49 -6.13
N PRO A 86 -6.57 -1.28 -6.84
CA PRO A 86 -7.76 -0.90 -7.62
C PRO A 86 -9.11 -1.19 -6.94
N ASP A 87 -9.12 -1.37 -5.61
CA ASP A 87 -10.31 -1.80 -4.88
C ASP A 87 -11.41 -0.73 -4.96
N GLY A 88 -12.65 -1.17 -5.13
CA GLY A 88 -13.79 -0.27 -5.22
C GLY A 88 -13.83 0.58 -6.49
N LEU A 89 -13.15 0.18 -7.58
CA LEU A 89 -13.01 0.93 -8.84
C LEU A 89 -14.30 1.61 -9.35
N GLN A 90 -15.45 0.93 -9.23
CA GLN A 90 -16.75 1.46 -9.68
C GLN A 90 -17.25 2.65 -8.85
N SER A 91 -16.84 2.73 -7.58
CA SER A 91 -17.21 3.76 -6.61
C SER A 91 -16.40 5.04 -6.76
N TYR A 92 -15.34 5.04 -7.56
CA TYR A 92 -14.52 6.24 -7.75
C TYR A 92 -15.34 7.37 -8.37
N LYS A 93 -14.99 8.60 -8.05
CA LYS A 93 -15.62 9.83 -8.57
C LYS A 93 -14.58 10.94 -8.51
N ALA A 94 -14.87 12.08 -9.14
CA ALA A 94 -14.07 13.28 -8.97
C ALA A 94 -13.72 13.51 -7.49
N GLY A 95 -12.43 13.75 -7.20
CA GLY A 95 -11.92 13.96 -5.86
C GLY A 95 -11.64 12.68 -5.04
N THR A 96 -12.02 11.49 -5.54
CA THR A 96 -11.68 10.23 -4.86
C THR A 96 -10.18 10.06 -4.80
N THR A 97 -9.66 9.77 -3.62
CA THR A 97 -8.25 9.56 -3.37
C THR A 97 -7.94 8.08 -3.24
N VAL A 98 -6.87 7.63 -3.87
CA VAL A 98 -6.44 6.23 -3.82
C VAL A 98 -4.97 6.10 -3.45
N LEU A 99 -4.65 5.12 -2.61
CA LEU A 99 -3.28 4.69 -2.39
C LEU A 99 -2.88 3.75 -3.53
N ALA A 100 -1.87 4.15 -4.31
CA ALA A 100 -1.36 3.35 -5.41
C ALA A 100 -0.26 2.38 -4.96
N LYS A 101 0.10 1.45 -5.86
CA LYS A 101 1.11 0.42 -5.60
C LYS A 101 2.52 0.96 -5.40
N ASP A 102 2.78 2.18 -5.87
CA ASP A 102 4.04 2.89 -5.65
C ASP A 102 4.13 3.54 -4.26
N GLY A 103 3.08 3.39 -3.43
CA GLY A 103 2.99 3.95 -2.08
C GLY A 103 2.55 5.42 -2.04
N ASN A 104 2.23 6.05 -3.18
CA ASN A 104 1.77 7.43 -3.24
C ASN A 104 0.23 7.51 -3.31
N THR A 105 -0.31 8.63 -2.82
CA THR A 105 -1.74 8.94 -2.92
C THR A 105 -2.05 9.74 -4.18
N TYR A 106 -3.12 9.36 -4.88
CA TYR A 106 -3.55 9.98 -6.13
C TYR A 106 -5.03 10.34 -6.06
N GLU A 107 -5.39 11.54 -6.51
CA GLU A 107 -6.76 12.04 -6.56
C GLU A 107 -7.32 11.90 -7.98
N CYS A 108 -8.52 11.31 -8.12
CA CYS A 108 -9.25 11.21 -9.38
C CYS A 108 -9.65 12.62 -9.83
N LEU A 109 -9.24 12.97 -11.05
CA LEU A 109 -9.48 14.29 -11.61
C LEU A 109 -10.99 14.55 -11.82
N PRO A 110 -11.45 15.81 -11.72
CA PRO A 110 -12.83 16.16 -11.98
C PRO A 110 -13.18 16.06 -13.47
N PHE A 111 -14.46 16.29 -13.80
CA PHE A 111 -14.91 16.45 -15.18
C PHE A 111 -13.97 17.38 -15.98
N PRO A 112 -13.57 17.02 -17.21
CA PRO A 112 -14.07 15.89 -18.03
C PRO A 112 -13.33 14.56 -17.83
N ALA A 113 -12.36 14.47 -16.92
CA ALA A 113 -11.45 13.34 -16.78
C ALA A 113 -11.91 12.25 -15.81
N GLU A 114 -12.94 12.50 -14.99
CA GLU A 114 -13.39 11.61 -13.91
C GLU A 114 -13.76 10.19 -14.35
N GLY A 115 -14.10 9.98 -15.63
CA GLY A 115 -14.38 8.66 -16.17
C GLY A 115 -13.14 7.76 -16.29
N TYR A 116 -11.95 8.35 -16.40
CA TYR A 116 -10.72 7.59 -16.62
C TYR A 116 -10.21 6.89 -15.38
N CYS A 117 -10.49 7.40 -14.17
CA CYS A 117 -10.07 6.74 -12.94
C CYS A 117 -10.75 5.38 -12.71
N LYS A 118 -11.86 5.12 -13.42
CA LYS A 118 -12.56 3.82 -13.46
C LYS A 118 -12.10 2.90 -14.59
N GLN A 119 -11.27 3.39 -15.51
CA GLN A 119 -10.86 2.65 -16.70
C GLN A 119 -9.58 1.88 -16.42
N TRP A 120 -9.68 0.89 -15.53
CA TRP A 120 -8.57 -0.01 -15.24
C TRP A 120 -9.04 -1.44 -15.11
N ASN A 121 -8.26 -2.36 -15.69
CA ASN A 121 -8.32 -3.78 -15.41
C ASN A 121 -6.94 -4.40 -15.70
N THR A 122 -6.77 -5.69 -15.43
CA THR A 122 -5.49 -6.39 -15.63
C THR A 122 -5.00 -6.38 -17.08
N GLY A 123 -5.88 -6.22 -18.07
CA GLY A 123 -5.54 -6.08 -19.50
C GLY A 123 -5.47 -4.63 -19.99
N SER A 124 -5.84 -3.64 -19.18
CA SER A 124 -5.91 -2.23 -19.54
C SER A 124 -5.41 -1.37 -18.37
N THR A 125 -4.10 -1.12 -18.35
CA THR A 125 -3.38 -0.48 -17.23
C THR A 125 -2.94 0.96 -17.51
N GLN A 126 -3.35 1.54 -18.66
CA GLN A 126 -2.92 2.87 -19.09
C GLN A 126 -3.26 3.99 -18.10
N PHE A 127 -4.31 3.81 -17.29
CA PHE A 127 -4.72 4.77 -16.25
C PHE A 127 -4.37 4.30 -14.83
N GLU A 128 -3.46 3.32 -14.66
CA GLU A 128 -2.97 2.92 -13.33
C GLU A 128 -2.23 4.10 -12.67
N PRO A 129 -2.65 4.58 -11.48
CA PRO A 129 -2.04 5.74 -10.83
C PRO A 129 -0.53 5.53 -10.61
N GLY A 130 0.27 6.52 -11.02
CA GLY A 130 1.73 6.49 -10.90
C GLY A 130 2.48 5.57 -11.88
N LYS A 131 1.79 4.70 -12.63
CA LYS A 131 2.43 3.68 -13.48
C LYS A 131 1.96 3.67 -14.93
N GLY A 132 0.67 3.87 -15.17
CA GLY A 132 0.08 3.78 -16.50
C GLY A 132 0.58 4.89 -17.43
N SER A 133 0.74 4.62 -18.73
CA SER A 133 1.27 5.61 -19.68
C SER A 133 0.48 6.92 -19.77
N HIS A 134 -0.79 6.89 -19.36
CA HIS A 134 -1.71 8.03 -19.35
C HIS A 134 -2.30 8.27 -17.96
N TRP A 135 -1.62 7.83 -16.88
CA TRP A 135 -2.12 7.95 -15.51
C TRP A 135 -2.49 9.40 -15.15
N ASN A 136 -1.71 10.36 -15.64
CA ASN A 136 -1.86 11.79 -15.41
C ASN A 136 -3.12 12.39 -16.08
N MET A 137 -3.78 11.66 -16.98
CA MET A 137 -5.08 12.05 -17.51
C MET A 137 -6.25 11.69 -16.58
N ALA A 138 -6.05 10.74 -15.67
CA ALA A 138 -7.06 10.28 -14.73
C ALA A 138 -6.81 10.79 -13.31
N TRP A 139 -5.55 11.02 -12.97
CA TRP A 139 -5.11 11.21 -11.60
C TRP A 139 -4.17 12.40 -11.45
N LYS A 140 -4.24 13.05 -10.29
CA LYS A 140 -3.25 14.01 -9.79
C LYS A 140 -2.58 13.43 -8.55
N ARG A 141 -1.24 13.44 -8.49
CA ARG A 141 -0.49 13.05 -7.29
C ARG A 141 -0.70 14.10 -6.19
N LYS A 142 -1.03 13.65 -4.98
CA LYS A 142 -1.08 14.49 -3.77
C LYS A 142 0.30 14.67 -3.16
#